data_AF-A0A9D7K6Z4-F1
#
_entry.id   AF-A0A9D7K6Z4-F1
#
_cell.length_a   1.000
_cell.length_b   1.000
_cell.length_c   1.000
_cell.angle_alpha   90.00
_cell.angle_beta   90.00
_cell.angle_gamma   90.00
#
_symmetry.space_group_name_H-M   'P 1'
#
loop_
_entity.id
_entity.type
_entity.pdbx_description
1 polymer ?
#
loop_
_entity_poly.entity_id
_entity_poly.type
_entity_poly.pdbx_seq_one_letter_code
_entity_poly.pdbx_strand_id
1 'polypeptide(L)'
;MKNIILPVLVLILILTETLTSQPLPDRYHSMVFTNWTETTDITFSTGVPRPNPGGGFYGWITGYPLNVREYQTTAVNLKMNIFTPTSDTLSKRPVIIIAFGGGFLSGSKDHWSIRLLAQNLAKRGFVTAVIDYRLGMNIFDDQLAMRAVYRGLQDGRSAVRFFKADAAGANIFRADPQNIYLGGHSSGGFIALHNAYLDTDSDRPVSTRVWNSNGIQIPDLLSLDSVGNNRNFDGRARAVFSLAGALGYTEYIEESTEPRVTLFHSTDDETVPYESGEPFSNLLWLVVGSDLPVVYGSNPISVQATSVGLAHDFHSYTSRGHGVHENGSNSLHGDIVPKISDGFYVNLLRPAPLVITGDTVICNDQLQQEYKTRQDSAAYYDWAIIGGSFIQHSPFSPEVVVLWNENAPVKSLSVTPYSYHRARGLTKSITVDILLRRTNTWTGGSGLWNTTSDWSLGISPDVCHNVVFPDLSDLSQNVTMDSTARVNISKIYIGQNQNLTLLSPLRLENASGIEVAGQLTISDTVDILSVYDADQNSLEVAGTADITTNGVLNISQATEHAVKVVNGGNLSNHGKMNIMADNPNNLFQDIKIEGAFTNYGTLSLSHPDKVVIHVTGGGVFTNEGIMVVKEE
;
A
#
# COMPACT_ATOMS: atom_id res chain seq x y z
N MET A 1 55.11 42.26 16.82
CA MET A 1 55.11 40.86 16.32
C MET A 1 53.87 40.19 16.90
N LYS A 2 52.69 40.43 16.30
CA LYS A 2 52.02 39.57 15.30
C LYS A 2 52.02 38.09 15.73
N ASN A 3 50.88 37.60 16.19
CA ASN A 3 50.34 36.31 15.78
C ASN A 3 48.82 36.39 15.76
N ILE A 4 48.31 36.17 14.55
CA ILE A 4 46.94 36.27 14.10
C ILE A 4 46.28 34.91 14.39
N ILE A 5 45.17 34.90 15.13
CA ILE A 5 44.24 33.77 15.16
C ILE A 5 43.16 34.08 14.14
N LEU A 6 43.22 33.39 13.00
CA LEU A 6 42.18 33.36 11.97
C LEU A 6 41.23 32.20 12.31
N PRO A 7 39.90 32.38 12.41
CA PRO A 7 38.99 31.25 12.50
C PRO A 7 38.81 30.66 11.09
N VAL A 8 39.03 29.36 10.98
CA VAL A 8 38.71 28.57 9.79
C VAL A 8 37.19 28.57 9.64
N LEU A 9 36.70 29.37 8.68
CA LEU A 9 35.34 29.24 8.16
C LEU A 9 35.28 27.88 7.45
N VAL A 10 34.56 26.92 8.04
CA VAL A 10 34.14 25.71 7.34
C VAL A 10 33.09 26.14 6.32
N LEU A 11 33.53 26.26 5.07
CA LEU A 11 32.66 26.42 3.92
C LEU A 11 31.87 25.11 3.77
N ILE A 12 30.66 25.06 4.34
CA ILE A 12 29.68 24.02 4.00
C ILE A 12 29.26 24.32 2.56
N LEU A 13 29.90 23.66 1.61
CA LEU A 13 29.39 23.55 0.25
C LEU A 13 28.13 22.69 0.35
N ILE A 14 26.95 23.33 0.43
CA ILE A 14 25.69 22.66 0.15
C ILE A 14 25.70 22.41 -1.36
N LEU A 15 26.26 21.28 -1.78
CA LEU A 15 25.87 20.69 -3.05
C LEU A 15 24.39 20.36 -2.91
N THR A 16 23.53 21.20 -3.46
CA THR A 16 22.18 20.77 -3.83
C THR A 16 22.34 19.79 -4.98
N GLU A 17 22.73 18.55 -4.67
CA GLU A 17 22.54 17.46 -5.60
C GLU A 17 21.03 17.39 -5.82
N THR A 18 20.60 17.67 -7.05
CA THR A 18 19.29 17.21 -7.51
C THR A 18 19.34 15.69 -7.42
N LEU A 19 18.87 15.15 -6.29
CA LEU A 19 18.74 13.72 -6.07
C LEU A 19 17.73 13.23 -7.11
N THR A 20 18.23 12.82 -8.27
CA THR A 20 17.40 12.12 -9.26
C THR A 20 17.03 10.78 -8.63
N SER A 21 15.72 10.47 -8.60
CA SER A 21 15.31 9.12 -8.23
C SER A 21 15.92 8.14 -9.22
N GLN A 22 16.43 7.04 -8.69
CA GLN A 22 16.88 5.90 -9.44
C GLN A 22 16.09 4.67 -9.00
N PRO A 23 15.90 3.68 -9.89
CA PRO A 23 15.29 2.42 -9.51
C PRO A 23 16.14 1.73 -8.45
N LEU A 24 15.50 1.31 -7.36
CA LEU A 24 16.12 0.54 -6.29
C LEU A 24 15.96 -0.97 -6.57
N PRO A 25 16.86 -1.83 -6.05
CA PRO A 25 16.70 -3.27 -6.16
C PRO A 25 15.40 -3.77 -5.53
N ASP A 26 14.73 -4.72 -6.19
CA ASP A 26 13.47 -5.31 -5.72
C ASP A 26 13.71 -6.37 -4.63
N ARG A 27 13.84 -5.89 -3.39
CA ARG A 27 14.06 -6.73 -2.23
C ARG A 27 12.86 -7.63 -1.96
N TYR A 28 13.13 -8.79 -1.39
CA TYR A 28 12.18 -9.80 -0.95
C TYR A 28 11.38 -10.46 -2.06
N HIS A 29 11.50 -10.04 -3.30
CA HIS A 29 10.90 -10.70 -4.46
C HIS A 29 11.97 -11.31 -5.39
N SER A 30 13.16 -10.72 -5.45
CA SER A 30 14.29 -11.23 -6.23
C SER A 30 15.58 -11.36 -5.40
N MET A 31 16.55 -12.14 -5.88
CA MET A 31 17.87 -12.20 -5.26
C MET A 31 18.65 -10.94 -5.62
N VAL A 32 18.71 -9.99 -4.69
CA VAL A 32 19.40 -8.71 -4.86
C VAL A 32 20.79 -8.68 -4.21
N PHE A 33 21.12 -9.70 -3.42
CA PHE A 33 22.44 -9.89 -2.82
C PHE A 33 23.11 -11.17 -3.35
N THR A 34 24.42 -11.08 -3.58
CA THR A 34 25.23 -12.21 -4.04
C THR A 34 25.60 -13.16 -2.90
N ASN A 35 25.88 -12.61 -1.72
CA ASN A 35 26.43 -13.32 -0.55
C ASN A 35 25.65 -13.02 0.74
N TRP A 36 25.86 -13.89 1.74
CA TRP A 36 25.34 -13.75 3.10
C TRP A 36 26.46 -13.94 4.12
N THR A 37 26.25 -13.44 5.34
CA THR A 37 27.06 -13.69 6.53
C THR A 37 26.28 -14.60 7.46
N GLU A 38 26.91 -15.66 7.95
CA GLU A 38 26.33 -16.58 8.92
C GLU A 38 26.95 -16.35 10.30
N THR A 39 26.11 -16.16 11.32
CA THR A 39 26.50 -16.17 12.73
C THR A 39 25.94 -17.44 13.37
N THR A 40 26.82 -18.35 13.78
CA THR A 40 26.46 -19.68 14.25
C THR A 40 26.26 -19.74 15.76
N ASP A 41 25.49 -20.74 16.20
CA ASP A 41 25.37 -21.14 17.62
C ASP A 41 24.93 -20.05 18.60
N ILE A 42 24.13 -19.08 18.13
CA ILE A 42 23.52 -18.06 18.98
C ILE A 42 22.50 -18.72 19.90
N THR A 43 22.70 -18.59 21.22
CA THR A 43 21.76 -19.13 22.21
C THR A 43 20.58 -18.18 22.36
N PHE A 44 19.36 -18.65 22.06
CA PHE A 44 18.15 -17.84 22.11
C PHE A 44 17.19 -18.23 23.24
N SER A 45 17.38 -19.41 23.81
CA SER A 45 16.58 -19.93 24.93
C SER A 45 17.46 -20.79 25.84
N THR A 46 17.49 -20.49 27.14
CA THR A 46 18.35 -21.16 28.12
C THR A 46 17.56 -22.00 29.12
N GLY A 47 18.16 -23.12 29.52
CA GLY A 47 17.67 -23.96 30.61
C GLY A 47 16.26 -24.51 30.42
N VAL A 48 15.80 -24.70 29.18
CA VAL A 48 14.45 -25.23 28.93
C VAL A 48 14.39 -26.73 29.22
N PRO A 49 13.33 -27.24 29.86
CA PRO A 49 13.24 -28.65 30.23
C PRO A 49 12.96 -29.50 28.99
N ARG A 50 13.89 -30.41 28.68
CA ARG A 50 13.75 -31.43 27.64
C ARG A 50 13.55 -32.79 28.30
N PRO A 51 12.52 -33.57 27.94
CA PRO A 51 12.34 -34.89 28.51
C PRO A 51 13.48 -35.83 28.11
N ASN A 52 13.92 -36.67 29.03
CA ASN A 52 14.98 -37.64 28.78
C ASN A 52 14.45 -38.80 27.92
N PRO A 53 15.26 -39.38 27.02
CA PRO A 53 14.88 -40.58 26.29
C PRO A 53 14.41 -41.72 27.21
N GLY A 54 13.33 -42.40 26.82
CA GLY A 54 12.78 -43.52 27.59
C GLY A 54 13.68 -44.76 27.54
N GLY A 55 14.34 -44.97 26.39
CA GLY A 55 15.16 -46.14 26.09
C GLY A 55 14.31 -47.40 25.85
N GLY A 56 14.94 -48.57 25.96
CA GLY A 56 14.27 -49.86 25.79
C GLY A 56 14.42 -50.45 24.39
N PHE A 57 13.68 -51.54 24.14
CA PHE A 57 13.81 -52.37 22.95
C PHE A 57 13.73 -51.58 21.64
N TYR A 58 12.74 -50.69 21.52
CA TYR A 58 12.54 -49.88 20.31
C TYR A 58 13.69 -48.92 20.03
N GLY A 59 14.23 -48.25 21.04
CA GLY A 59 15.39 -47.38 20.87
C GLY A 59 16.67 -48.14 20.50
N TRP A 60 16.80 -49.39 20.96
CA TRP A 60 17.93 -50.27 20.60
C TRP A 60 17.86 -50.73 19.14
N ILE A 61 16.68 -51.10 18.64
CA ILE A 61 16.54 -51.61 17.26
C ILE A 61 16.46 -50.50 16.19
N THR A 62 15.92 -49.32 16.51
CA THR A 62 15.73 -48.25 15.51
C THR A 62 16.81 -47.17 15.54
N GLY A 63 17.56 -47.04 16.64
CA GLY A 63 18.49 -45.94 16.86
C GLY A 63 17.81 -44.59 17.17
N TYR A 64 16.48 -44.54 17.27
CA TYR A 64 15.72 -43.34 17.59
C TYR A 64 15.05 -43.45 18.98
N PRO A 65 15.01 -42.35 19.77
CA PRO A 65 14.30 -42.34 21.05
C PRO A 65 12.80 -42.23 20.82
N LEU A 66 12.16 -43.35 20.45
CA LEU A 66 10.72 -43.43 20.11
C LEU A 66 9.78 -43.23 21.31
N ASN A 67 10.32 -43.15 22.53
CA ASN A 67 9.60 -42.83 23.76
C ASN A 67 10.45 -41.88 24.65
N VAL A 68 9.79 -41.20 25.58
CA VAL A 68 10.43 -40.24 26.51
C VAL A 68 9.87 -40.32 27.94
N ARG A 69 10.65 -39.87 28.91
CA ARG A 69 10.25 -39.75 30.33
C ARG A 69 9.93 -38.30 30.66
N GLU A 70 8.65 -37.93 30.59
CA GLU A 70 8.20 -36.55 30.84
C GLU A 70 8.39 -36.08 32.29
N TYR A 71 8.49 -37.00 33.24
CA TYR A 71 8.79 -36.74 34.65
C TYR A 71 10.30 -36.58 34.93
N GLN A 72 11.16 -36.84 33.94
CA GLN A 72 12.62 -36.70 34.05
C GLN A 72 13.13 -35.83 32.91
N THR A 73 13.40 -34.55 33.22
CA THR A 73 13.87 -33.58 32.23
C THR A 73 15.31 -33.16 32.47
N THR A 74 16.05 -32.93 31.39
CA THR A 74 17.35 -32.24 31.41
C THR A 74 17.16 -30.81 30.91
N ALA A 75 17.75 -29.85 31.61
CA ALA A 75 17.79 -28.45 31.16
C ALA A 75 18.72 -28.33 29.94
N VAL A 76 18.22 -27.78 28.84
CA VAL A 76 19.01 -27.58 27.61
C VAL A 76 18.96 -26.13 27.15
N ASN A 77 20.02 -25.71 26.47
CA ASN A 77 20.07 -24.42 25.77
C ASN A 77 19.77 -24.66 24.29
N LEU A 78 18.86 -23.87 23.72
CA LEU A 78 18.52 -23.91 22.31
C LEU A 78 19.31 -22.84 21.57
N LYS A 79 19.82 -23.23 20.41
CA LYS A 79 20.70 -22.41 19.57
C LYS A 79 20.07 -22.14 18.22
N MET A 80 20.55 -21.12 17.53
CA MET A 80 20.19 -20.82 16.15
C MET A 80 21.41 -20.39 15.34
N ASN A 81 21.33 -20.60 14.03
CA ASN A 81 22.24 -20.00 13.07
C ASN A 81 21.51 -18.87 12.34
N ILE A 82 22.07 -17.66 12.33
CA ILE A 82 21.46 -16.47 11.73
C ILE A 82 22.20 -16.11 10.45
N PHE A 83 21.47 -15.96 9.34
CA PHE A 83 22.00 -15.57 8.04
C PHE A 83 21.51 -14.17 7.71
N THR A 84 22.43 -13.28 7.35
CA THR A 84 22.12 -11.91 6.95
C THR A 84 22.78 -11.57 5.62
N PRO A 85 22.13 -10.80 4.72
CA PRO A 85 22.77 -10.35 3.49
C PRO A 85 24.00 -9.49 3.78
N THR A 86 25.10 -9.77 3.07
CA THR A 86 26.37 -9.07 3.23
C THR A 86 26.28 -7.65 2.66
N SER A 87 26.87 -6.67 3.37
CA SER A 87 26.89 -5.25 2.97
C SER A 87 25.51 -4.60 2.80
N ASP A 88 24.46 -5.20 3.34
CA ASP A 88 23.15 -4.58 3.40
C ASP A 88 23.19 -3.34 4.31
N THR A 89 22.58 -2.23 3.87
CA THR A 89 22.53 -0.94 4.57
C THR A 89 21.20 -0.66 5.27
N LEU A 90 20.17 -1.48 5.10
CA LEU A 90 18.91 -1.27 5.82
C LEU A 90 19.10 -1.45 7.34
N SER A 91 18.47 -0.56 8.10
CA SER A 91 18.53 -0.52 9.56
C SER A 91 17.51 -1.43 10.24
N LYS A 92 16.43 -1.79 9.53
CA LYS A 92 15.39 -2.73 9.98
C LYS A 92 14.97 -3.62 8.82
N ARG A 93 15.03 -4.94 9.01
CA ARG A 93 14.79 -5.95 7.98
C ARG A 93 13.83 -7.01 8.49
N PRO A 94 12.86 -7.46 7.68
CA PRO A 94 12.00 -8.56 8.05
C PRO A 94 12.80 -9.82 8.34
N VAL A 95 12.33 -10.59 9.34
CA VAL A 95 12.98 -11.80 9.83
C VAL A 95 12.17 -13.03 9.42
N ILE A 96 12.83 -14.09 8.93
CA ILE A 96 12.22 -15.41 8.74
C ILE A 96 12.94 -16.43 9.62
N ILE A 97 12.23 -16.93 10.63
CA ILE A 97 12.68 -18.03 11.48
C ILE A 97 12.23 -19.36 10.83
N ILE A 98 13.12 -20.35 10.79
CA ILE A 98 12.87 -21.63 10.11
C ILE A 98 13.22 -22.78 11.05
N ALA A 99 12.25 -23.66 11.30
CA ALA A 99 12.43 -24.89 12.06
C ALA A 99 12.61 -26.09 11.12
N PHE A 100 13.53 -26.99 11.45
CA PHE A 100 13.81 -28.21 10.69
C PHE A 100 12.77 -29.32 10.98
N GLY A 101 12.71 -30.33 10.10
CA GLY A 101 11.86 -31.52 10.25
C GLY A 101 12.41 -32.57 11.22
N GLY A 102 11.97 -33.83 11.08
CA GLY A 102 12.48 -34.93 11.91
C GLY A 102 11.56 -35.38 13.05
N GLY A 103 10.27 -35.02 12.97
CA GLY A 103 9.21 -35.60 13.80
C GLY A 103 9.35 -35.31 15.29
N PHE A 104 10.07 -34.25 15.67
CA PHE A 104 10.48 -34.00 17.05
C PHE A 104 11.34 -35.12 17.68
N LEU A 105 11.84 -36.07 16.90
CA LEU A 105 12.66 -37.20 17.36
C LEU A 105 14.16 -36.97 17.09
N SER A 106 14.47 -36.32 15.98
CA SER A 106 15.83 -36.17 15.46
C SER A 106 15.98 -34.89 14.64
N GLY A 107 17.22 -34.57 14.25
CA GLY A 107 17.56 -33.41 13.42
C GLY A 107 18.21 -32.28 14.23
N SER A 108 18.56 -31.21 13.52
CA SER A 108 19.11 -29.99 14.10
C SER A 108 18.95 -28.80 13.14
N LYS A 109 19.28 -27.61 13.63
CA LYS A 109 19.42 -26.39 12.82
C LYS A 109 20.41 -26.50 11.65
N ASP A 110 21.18 -27.58 11.59
CA ASP A 110 22.18 -27.81 10.56
C ASP A 110 21.66 -28.65 9.37
N HIS A 111 20.36 -28.96 9.32
CA HIS A 111 19.74 -29.66 8.19
C HIS A 111 19.94 -28.90 6.87
N TRP A 112 20.48 -29.59 5.85
CA TRP A 112 21.00 -28.97 4.63
C TRP A 112 19.94 -28.15 3.87
N SER A 113 18.74 -28.69 3.70
CA SER A 113 17.67 -28.07 2.90
C SER A 113 17.12 -26.81 3.58
N ILE A 114 17.08 -26.82 4.90
CA ILE A 114 16.60 -25.71 5.72
C ILE A 114 17.63 -24.58 5.75
N ARG A 115 18.92 -24.91 5.88
CA ARG A 115 20.01 -23.94 5.71
C ARG A 115 19.97 -23.33 4.30
N LEU A 116 19.79 -24.15 3.27
CA LEU A 116 19.73 -23.67 1.88
C LEU A 116 18.54 -22.72 1.67
N LEU A 117 17.38 -23.01 2.29
CA LEU A 117 16.23 -22.11 2.29
C LEU A 117 16.57 -20.77 2.96
N ALA A 118 17.18 -20.81 4.16
CA ALA A 118 17.59 -19.63 4.91
C ALA A 118 18.58 -18.75 4.12
N GLN A 119 19.55 -19.36 3.43
CA GLN A 119 20.54 -18.67 2.60
C GLN A 119 19.90 -17.97 1.39
N ASN A 120 19.02 -18.67 0.68
CA ASN A 120 18.36 -18.11 -0.51
C ASN A 120 17.41 -16.95 -0.13
N LEU A 121 16.73 -17.05 1.01
CA LEU A 121 15.92 -15.96 1.56
C LEU A 121 16.79 -14.80 2.07
N ALA A 122 17.94 -15.05 2.69
CA ALA A 122 18.88 -14.00 3.08
C ALA A 122 19.38 -13.20 1.86
N LYS A 123 19.68 -13.88 0.73
CA LYS A 123 20.04 -13.24 -0.54
C LYS A 123 18.94 -12.36 -1.14
N ARG A 124 17.69 -12.54 -0.72
CA ARG A 124 16.55 -11.69 -1.11
C ARG A 124 16.39 -10.47 -0.21
N GLY A 125 17.12 -10.37 0.90
CA GLY A 125 17.11 -9.22 1.79
C GLY A 125 16.58 -9.48 3.20
N PHE A 126 16.13 -10.70 3.49
CA PHE A 126 15.66 -11.09 4.83
C PHE A 126 16.83 -11.30 5.80
N VAL A 127 16.59 -11.07 7.08
CA VAL A 127 17.34 -11.76 8.13
C VAL A 127 16.70 -13.14 8.28
N THR A 128 17.46 -14.23 8.24
CA THR A 128 16.90 -15.56 8.44
C THR A 128 17.58 -16.27 9.59
N ALA A 129 16.84 -17.13 10.28
CA ALA A 129 17.37 -17.89 11.42
C ALA A 129 16.89 -19.33 11.35
N VAL A 130 17.80 -20.29 11.46
CA VAL A 130 17.44 -21.70 11.61
C VAL A 130 17.61 -22.10 13.06
N ILE A 131 16.56 -22.63 13.69
CA ILE A 131 16.51 -22.85 15.14
C ILE A 131 16.62 -24.34 15.51
N ASP A 132 17.34 -24.61 16.60
CA ASP A 132 17.14 -25.83 17.37
C ASP A 132 15.87 -25.71 18.22
N TYR A 133 15.16 -26.82 18.40
CA TYR A 133 14.03 -26.94 19.33
C TYR A 133 14.12 -28.23 20.13
N ARG A 134 13.37 -28.33 21.22
CA ARG A 134 13.37 -29.51 22.10
C ARG A 134 12.81 -30.72 21.36
N LEU A 135 13.70 -31.66 21.03
CA LEU A 135 13.31 -33.02 20.62
C LEU A 135 12.87 -33.85 21.84
N GLY A 136 12.08 -34.88 21.58
CA GLY A 136 11.58 -35.85 22.53
C GLY A 136 10.08 -36.04 22.35
N MET A 137 9.68 -36.87 21.40
CA MET A 137 8.30 -37.31 21.21
C MET A 137 8.17 -38.75 21.68
N ASN A 138 7.01 -39.09 22.25
CA ASN A 138 6.61 -40.48 22.41
C ASN A 138 5.63 -40.80 21.28
N ILE A 139 5.99 -41.72 20.39
CA ILE A 139 5.13 -42.08 19.24
C ILE A 139 4.08 -43.14 19.58
N PHE A 140 4.07 -43.64 20.83
CA PHE A 140 3.16 -44.67 21.32
C PHE A 140 2.08 -44.11 22.26
N ASP A 141 1.94 -42.79 22.35
CA ASP A 141 1.03 -42.11 23.29
C ASP A 141 0.63 -40.74 22.72
N ASP A 142 -0.66 -40.57 22.38
CA ASP A 142 -1.22 -39.35 21.78
C ASP A 142 -0.98 -38.12 22.65
N GLN A 143 -1.25 -38.24 23.95
CA GLN A 143 -1.16 -37.16 24.92
C GLN A 143 0.28 -36.68 25.03
N LEU A 144 1.25 -37.61 25.04
CA LEU A 144 2.67 -37.29 25.09
C LEU A 144 3.23 -36.78 23.75
N ALA A 145 2.67 -37.22 22.62
CA ALA A 145 2.98 -36.65 21.32
C ALA A 145 2.55 -35.18 21.21
N MET A 146 1.34 -34.84 21.68
CA MET A 146 0.86 -33.45 21.74
C MET A 146 1.77 -32.56 22.60
N ARG A 147 2.31 -33.09 23.70
CA ARG A 147 3.29 -32.37 24.53
C ARG A 147 4.58 -32.03 23.79
N ALA A 148 5.03 -32.89 22.87
CA ALA A 148 6.21 -32.61 22.04
C ALA A 148 5.97 -31.45 21.08
N VAL A 149 4.81 -31.42 20.42
CA VAL A 149 4.39 -30.30 19.56
C VAL A 149 4.33 -29.00 20.38
N TYR A 150 3.70 -29.04 21.56
CA TYR A 150 3.58 -27.87 22.43
C TYR A 150 4.94 -27.34 22.93
N ARG A 151 5.91 -28.20 23.24
CA ARG A 151 7.28 -27.77 23.55
C ARG A 151 7.94 -27.06 22.36
N GLY A 152 7.81 -27.63 21.16
CA GLY A 152 8.33 -27.02 19.94
C GLY A 152 7.70 -25.67 19.65
N LEU A 153 6.39 -25.53 19.86
CA LEU A 153 5.66 -24.26 19.79
C LEU A 153 6.28 -23.21 20.72
N GLN A 154 6.47 -23.52 22.01
CA GLN A 154 7.11 -22.60 22.96
C GLN A 154 8.54 -22.21 22.53
N ASP A 155 9.27 -23.13 21.91
CA ASP A 155 10.63 -22.88 21.44
C ASP A 155 10.62 -21.93 20.22
N GLY A 156 9.71 -22.14 19.26
CA GLY A 156 9.48 -21.21 18.15
C GLY A 156 9.07 -19.81 18.63
N ARG A 157 8.18 -19.74 19.62
CA ARG A 157 7.80 -18.49 20.29
C ARG A 157 8.99 -17.82 20.99
N SER A 158 9.87 -18.59 21.62
CA SER A 158 11.11 -18.07 22.21
C SER A 158 12.06 -17.47 21.16
N ALA A 159 12.11 -18.03 19.95
CA ALA A 159 12.91 -17.47 18.86
C ALA A 159 12.33 -16.13 18.36
N VAL A 160 11.01 -16.01 18.25
CA VAL A 160 10.36 -14.71 17.92
C VAL A 160 10.69 -13.65 18.97
N ARG A 161 10.58 -14.01 20.26
CA ARG A 161 10.90 -13.10 21.39
C ARG A 161 12.36 -12.68 21.41
N PHE A 162 13.28 -13.56 21.00
CA PHE A 162 14.70 -13.21 20.86
C PHE A 162 14.90 -12.04 19.89
N PHE A 163 14.30 -12.08 18.70
CA PHE A 163 14.42 -10.99 17.73
C PHE A 163 13.70 -9.71 18.18
N LYS A 164 12.55 -9.83 18.85
CA LYS A 164 11.87 -8.65 19.46
C LYS A 164 12.74 -8.01 20.54
N ALA A 165 13.40 -8.81 21.37
CA ALA A 165 14.31 -8.32 22.42
C ALA A 165 15.58 -7.68 21.84
N ASP A 166 16.21 -8.29 20.83
CA ASP A 166 17.36 -7.70 20.13
C ASP A 166 16.98 -6.35 19.53
N ALA A 167 15.84 -6.29 18.82
CA ALA A 167 15.35 -5.07 18.18
C ALA A 167 15.00 -3.94 19.16
N ALA A 168 14.59 -4.27 20.39
CA ALA A 168 14.34 -3.30 21.45
C ALA A 168 15.63 -2.78 22.12
N GLY A 169 16.74 -3.50 21.98
CA GLY A 169 18.06 -3.14 22.50
C GLY A 169 18.97 -2.52 21.44
N ALA A 170 20.14 -3.12 21.24
CA ALA A 170 21.13 -2.64 20.27
C ALA A 170 20.77 -2.97 18.81
N ASN A 171 19.77 -3.82 18.59
CA ASN A 171 19.33 -4.32 17.28
C ASN A 171 20.51 -4.83 16.44
N ILE A 172 21.29 -5.77 17.00
CA ILE A 172 22.53 -6.28 16.43
C ILE A 172 22.27 -6.87 15.05
N PHE A 173 21.13 -7.54 14.87
CA PHE A 173 20.76 -8.17 13.61
C PHE A 173 20.01 -7.24 12.66
N ARG A 174 19.73 -5.99 13.07
CA ARG A 174 18.93 -5.02 12.30
C ARG A 174 17.58 -5.62 11.89
N ALA A 175 16.96 -6.32 12.83
CA ALA A 175 15.66 -6.93 12.70
C ALA A 175 14.56 -5.87 12.77
N ASP A 176 13.49 -6.09 12.03
CA ASP A 176 12.24 -5.38 12.21
C ASP A 176 11.31 -6.17 13.15
N PRO A 177 11.04 -5.69 14.37
CA PRO A 177 10.22 -6.41 15.34
C PRO A 177 8.75 -6.54 14.92
N GLN A 178 8.30 -5.74 13.94
CA GLN A 178 6.93 -5.81 13.40
C GLN A 178 6.79 -6.77 12.23
N ASN A 179 7.88 -7.31 11.70
CA ASN A 179 7.89 -8.19 10.53
C ASN A 179 8.76 -9.43 10.81
N ILE A 180 8.32 -10.24 11.78
CA ILE A 180 8.93 -11.53 12.12
C ILE A 180 7.99 -12.64 11.68
N TYR A 181 8.49 -13.51 10.82
CA TYR A 181 7.80 -14.65 10.23
C TYR A 181 8.39 -15.95 10.73
N LEU A 182 7.60 -17.02 10.73
CA LEU A 182 8.04 -18.35 11.17
C LEU A 182 7.59 -19.42 10.18
N GLY A 183 8.46 -20.36 9.85
CA GLY A 183 8.07 -21.50 9.05
C GLY A 183 8.92 -22.72 9.32
N GLY A 184 8.69 -23.78 8.57
CA GLY A 184 9.50 -24.98 8.70
C GLY A 184 8.98 -26.15 7.88
N HIS A 185 9.73 -27.23 7.96
CA HIS A 185 9.41 -28.51 7.32
C HIS A 185 8.95 -29.54 8.33
N SER A 186 7.93 -30.33 8.00
CA SER A 186 7.47 -31.44 8.84
C SER A 186 7.13 -30.95 10.27
N SER A 187 7.77 -31.47 11.31
CA SER A 187 7.66 -30.97 12.68
C SER A 187 7.92 -29.46 12.82
N GLY A 188 8.80 -28.87 12.01
CA GLY A 188 8.98 -27.42 11.94
C GLY A 188 7.77 -26.68 11.36
N GLY A 189 7.05 -27.31 10.42
CA GLY A 189 5.77 -26.80 9.91
C GLY A 189 4.67 -26.86 10.97
N PHE A 190 4.62 -27.91 11.80
CA PHE A 190 3.75 -27.96 12.97
C PHE A 190 4.04 -26.82 13.93
N ILE A 191 5.32 -26.55 14.24
CA ILE A 191 5.72 -25.44 15.12
C ILE A 191 5.22 -24.10 14.56
N ALA A 192 5.37 -23.87 13.25
CA ALA A 192 4.93 -22.63 12.62
C ALA A 192 3.40 -22.48 12.64
N LEU A 193 2.66 -23.52 12.26
CA LEU A 193 1.20 -23.48 12.25
C LEU A 193 0.63 -23.27 13.66
N HIS A 194 1.12 -24.01 14.66
CA HIS A 194 0.65 -23.83 16.03
C HIS A 194 1.12 -22.48 16.63
N ASN A 195 2.21 -21.87 16.15
CA ASN A 195 2.61 -20.53 16.57
C ASN A 195 1.60 -19.48 16.12
N ALA A 196 1.06 -19.63 14.91
CA ALA A 196 0.06 -18.74 14.38
C ALA A 196 -1.30 -18.94 15.07
N TYR A 197 -1.75 -20.19 15.25
CA TYR A 197 -3.18 -20.48 15.51
C TYR A 197 -3.49 -21.07 16.90
N LEU A 198 -2.50 -21.65 17.61
CA LEU A 198 -2.69 -22.01 19.02
C LEU A 198 -2.15 -20.86 19.88
N ASP A 199 -2.94 -19.82 20.01
CA ASP A 199 -2.49 -18.51 20.52
C ASP A 199 -3.05 -18.13 21.89
N THR A 200 -4.00 -18.89 22.44
CA THR A 200 -4.47 -18.74 23.82
C THR A 200 -4.01 -19.88 24.75
N ASP A 201 -3.89 -19.60 26.06
CA ASP A 201 -3.59 -20.66 27.03
C ASP A 201 -4.78 -21.59 27.26
N SER A 202 -6.01 -21.17 26.92
CA SER A 202 -7.21 -22.02 27.00
C SER A 202 -7.12 -23.19 26.02
N ASP A 203 -6.66 -22.94 24.79
CA ASP A 203 -6.63 -23.93 23.70
C ASP A 203 -5.53 -24.97 23.83
N ARG A 204 -4.63 -24.73 24.79
CA ARG A 204 -3.56 -25.66 25.12
C ARG A 204 -4.12 -27.05 25.47
N PRO A 205 -3.56 -28.15 24.90
CA PRO A 205 -4.04 -29.50 25.20
C PRO A 205 -3.98 -29.83 26.69
N VAL A 206 -4.97 -30.58 27.19
CA VAL A 206 -5.06 -30.97 28.61
C VAL A 206 -3.81 -31.71 29.06
N SER A 207 -3.20 -32.54 28.20
CA SER A 207 -1.96 -33.28 28.47
C SER A 207 -0.76 -32.40 28.84
N THR A 208 -0.77 -31.12 28.49
CA THR A 208 0.33 -30.20 28.78
C THR A 208 0.21 -29.56 30.17
N ARG A 209 -0.96 -29.66 30.81
CA ARG A 209 -1.19 -29.24 32.20
C ARG A 209 -0.72 -30.35 33.16
N VAL A 210 -0.72 -30.06 34.46
CA VAL A 210 -0.44 -31.10 35.47
C VAL A 210 -1.45 -32.24 35.32
N TRP A 211 -0.95 -33.47 35.15
CA TRP A 211 -1.75 -34.67 35.00
C TRP A 211 -1.04 -35.86 35.65
N ASN A 212 -1.82 -36.84 36.13
CA ASN A 212 -1.30 -38.07 36.71
C ASN A 212 -1.35 -39.18 35.65
N SER A 213 -0.17 -39.68 35.22
CA SER A 213 -0.06 -40.85 34.36
C SER A 213 0.46 -42.03 35.17
N ASN A 214 -0.38 -43.04 35.39
CA ASN A 214 -0.03 -44.29 36.10
C ASN A 214 0.64 -44.09 37.47
N GLY A 215 0.17 -43.12 38.27
CA GLY A 215 0.72 -42.80 39.59
C GLY A 215 1.93 -41.85 39.56
N ILE A 216 2.36 -41.41 38.38
CA ILE A 216 3.47 -40.47 38.20
C ILE A 216 2.90 -39.09 37.82
N GLN A 217 3.26 -38.07 38.58
CA GLN A 217 2.90 -36.69 38.28
C GLN A 217 3.73 -36.17 37.11
N ILE A 218 3.06 -35.85 36.01
CA ILE A 218 3.67 -35.21 34.84
C ILE A 218 3.66 -33.69 35.03
N PRO A 219 4.78 -32.98 34.84
CA PRO A 219 4.86 -31.55 35.10
C PRO A 219 4.09 -30.74 34.05
N ASP A 220 3.55 -29.60 34.50
CA ASP A 220 2.97 -28.56 33.65
C ASP A 220 4.06 -27.97 32.74
N LEU A 221 3.76 -27.82 31.45
CA LEU A 221 4.66 -27.20 30.48
C LEU A 221 4.62 -25.65 30.52
N LEU A 222 3.76 -25.07 31.36
CA LEU A 222 3.45 -23.65 31.48
C LEU A 222 2.81 -23.07 30.21
N SER A 223 2.39 -21.81 30.29
CA SER A 223 1.77 -21.11 29.16
C SER A 223 2.75 -20.86 28.00
N LEU A 224 2.20 -20.43 26.87
CA LEU A 224 2.89 -20.27 25.58
C LEU A 224 4.23 -19.52 25.68
N ASP A 225 4.25 -18.41 26.42
CA ASP A 225 5.42 -17.54 26.57
C ASP A 225 6.08 -17.62 27.97
N SER A 226 5.79 -18.66 28.75
CA SER A 226 6.32 -18.78 30.13
C SER A 226 7.67 -19.53 30.23
N VAL A 227 8.11 -20.19 29.17
CA VAL A 227 9.37 -20.97 29.13
C VAL A 227 10.45 -20.22 28.34
N GLY A 228 11.73 -20.46 28.63
CA GLY A 228 12.85 -19.85 27.89
C GLY A 228 13.18 -18.42 28.34
N ASN A 229 13.74 -17.60 27.44
CA ASN A 229 14.15 -16.21 27.71
C ASN A 229 13.15 -15.19 27.13
N ASN A 230 13.37 -13.90 27.44
CA ASN A 230 12.65 -12.76 26.84
C ASN A 230 11.12 -12.82 27.00
N ARG A 231 10.64 -13.30 28.15
CA ARG A 231 9.22 -13.62 28.42
C ARG A 231 8.28 -12.41 28.46
N ASN A 232 8.84 -11.20 28.50
CA ASN A 232 8.09 -9.94 28.45
C ASN A 232 7.72 -9.51 27.02
N PHE A 233 8.19 -10.22 25.99
CA PHE A 233 7.79 -10.00 24.60
C PHE A 233 6.78 -11.07 24.17
N ASP A 234 5.87 -10.72 23.28
CA ASP A 234 4.95 -11.67 22.64
C ASP A 234 5.70 -12.60 21.67
N GLY A 235 5.41 -13.91 21.71
CA GLY A 235 6.01 -14.93 20.86
C GLY A 235 5.28 -15.24 19.54
N ARG A 236 4.16 -14.59 19.24
CA ARG A 236 3.40 -14.83 18.00
C ARG A 236 4.12 -14.20 16.81
N ALA A 237 4.28 -14.96 15.72
CA ALA A 237 4.78 -14.48 14.45
C ALA A 237 3.68 -13.75 13.68
N ARG A 238 4.05 -12.78 12.84
CA ARG A 238 3.10 -12.00 12.03
C ARG A 238 2.49 -12.79 10.88
N ALA A 239 3.23 -13.77 10.37
CA ALA A 239 2.82 -14.63 9.27
C ALA A 239 3.67 -15.90 9.29
N VAL A 240 3.14 -16.99 8.72
CA VAL A 240 3.81 -18.28 8.74
C VAL A 240 3.84 -18.97 7.38
N PHE A 241 4.78 -19.91 7.21
CA PHE A 241 4.73 -20.86 6.08
C PHE A 241 4.93 -22.29 6.58
N SER A 242 4.33 -23.26 5.89
CA SER A 242 4.42 -24.67 6.25
C SER A 242 4.81 -25.52 5.05
N LEU A 243 5.89 -26.29 5.19
CA LEU A 243 6.32 -27.31 4.24
C LEU A 243 5.95 -28.68 4.82
N ALA A 244 4.88 -29.31 4.35
CA ALA A 244 4.41 -30.61 4.85
C ALA A 244 4.18 -30.67 6.37
N GLY A 245 3.58 -29.61 6.95
CA GLY A 245 3.13 -29.59 8.34
C GLY A 245 1.62 -29.78 8.49
N ALA A 246 1.15 -29.93 9.73
CA ALA A 246 -0.27 -30.07 10.06
C ALA A 246 -0.63 -29.36 11.38
N LEU A 247 -1.94 -29.14 11.59
CA LEU A 247 -2.54 -28.66 12.83
C LEU A 247 -3.23 -29.79 13.58
N GLY A 248 -3.26 -29.71 14.92
CA GLY A 248 -4.08 -30.63 15.73
C GLY A 248 -5.58 -30.48 15.45
N TYR A 249 -6.04 -29.23 15.27
CA TYR A 249 -7.42 -28.89 14.94
C TYR A 249 -7.42 -27.71 13.96
N THR A 250 -8.29 -27.75 12.95
CA THR A 250 -8.45 -26.63 12.03
C THR A 250 -9.15 -25.46 12.70
N GLU A 251 -9.97 -25.73 13.72
CA GLU A 251 -10.75 -24.78 14.51
C GLU A 251 -9.89 -23.77 15.27
N TYR A 252 -8.59 -24.01 15.39
CA TYR A 252 -7.62 -22.99 15.83
C TYR A 252 -7.54 -21.78 14.88
N ILE A 253 -8.04 -21.91 13.65
CA ILE A 253 -8.15 -20.80 12.69
C ILE A 253 -9.55 -20.21 12.82
N GLU A 254 -9.63 -19.06 13.47
CA GLU A 254 -10.88 -18.50 13.99
C GLU A 254 -11.42 -17.32 13.15
N GLU A 255 -10.52 -16.47 12.63
CA GLU A 255 -10.92 -15.19 12.03
C GLU A 255 -9.97 -14.68 10.92
N SER A 256 -10.45 -13.74 10.11
CA SER A 256 -9.70 -13.19 8.97
C SER A 256 -8.47 -12.35 9.36
N THR A 257 -8.39 -11.91 10.62
CA THR A 257 -7.33 -11.03 11.17
C THR A 257 -6.12 -11.78 11.70
N GLU A 258 -6.18 -13.11 11.77
CA GLU A 258 -5.07 -13.94 12.22
C GLU A 258 -3.85 -13.89 11.28
N PRO A 259 -2.67 -14.36 11.73
CA PRO A 259 -1.50 -14.45 10.89
C PRO A 259 -1.77 -15.24 9.60
N ARG A 260 -1.49 -14.61 8.46
CA ARG A 260 -1.58 -15.29 7.16
C ARG A 260 -0.64 -16.49 7.07
N VAL A 261 -1.01 -17.48 6.25
CA VAL A 261 -0.18 -18.67 6.00
C VAL A 261 0.06 -18.94 4.52
N THR A 262 1.27 -19.40 4.19
CA THR A 262 1.61 -19.98 2.88
C THR A 262 1.91 -21.48 3.05
N LEU A 263 1.10 -22.34 2.45
CA LEU A 263 1.11 -23.79 2.64
C LEU A 263 1.71 -24.51 1.43
N PHE A 264 2.55 -25.52 1.67
CA PHE A 264 3.10 -26.41 0.66
C PHE A 264 2.92 -27.86 1.11
N HIS A 265 2.31 -28.70 0.28
CA HIS A 265 2.08 -30.09 0.63
C HIS A 265 1.92 -30.96 -0.61
N SER A 266 2.45 -32.17 -0.55
CA SER A 266 2.27 -33.14 -1.62
C SER A 266 1.18 -34.16 -1.28
N THR A 267 0.32 -34.53 -2.23
CA THR A 267 -0.73 -35.56 -2.02
C THR A 267 -0.14 -36.96 -1.82
N ASP A 268 1.11 -37.19 -2.25
CA ASP A 268 1.88 -38.42 -2.03
C ASP A 268 2.76 -38.35 -0.76
N ASP A 269 2.47 -37.44 0.18
CA ASP A 269 3.11 -37.43 1.50
C ASP A 269 2.59 -38.59 2.37
N GLU A 270 3.45 -39.59 2.57
CA GLU A 270 3.17 -40.77 3.40
C GLU A 270 3.54 -40.59 4.89
N THR A 271 4.13 -39.43 5.26
CA THR A 271 4.61 -39.14 6.62
C THR A 271 3.64 -38.26 7.39
N VAL A 272 3.22 -37.15 6.78
CA VAL A 272 2.23 -36.22 7.35
C VAL A 272 1.05 -36.21 6.39
N PRO A 273 -0.18 -36.42 6.87
CA PRO A 273 -1.33 -36.50 5.98
C PRO A 273 -1.55 -35.17 5.26
N TYR A 274 -1.74 -35.24 3.94
CA TYR A 274 -2.16 -34.10 3.12
C TYR A 274 -3.57 -33.61 3.51
N GLU A 275 -4.46 -34.57 3.78
CA GLU A 275 -5.83 -34.38 4.28
C GLU A 275 -5.84 -34.43 5.81
N SER A 276 -6.35 -35.52 6.39
CA SER A 276 -6.31 -35.77 7.82
C SER A 276 -5.93 -37.21 8.11
N GLY A 277 -5.35 -37.45 9.27
CA GLY A 277 -4.93 -38.79 9.69
C GLY A 277 -3.84 -38.75 10.75
N GLU A 278 -3.33 -39.92 11.08
CA GLU A 278 -2.21 -40.05 12.02
C GLU A 278 -0.88 -39.87 11.27
N PRO A 279 0.04 -39.05 11.79
CA PRO A 279 1.40 -39.02 11.26
C PRO A 279 2.08 -40.39 11.33
N PHE A 280 2.97 -40.68 10.38
CA PHE A 280 3.77 -41.92 10.28
C PHE A 280 2.99 -43.22 10.02
N SER A 281 1.67 -43.15 9.76
CA SER A 281 0.81 -44.33 9.58
C SER A 281 1.30 -45.31 8.50
N ASN A 282 1.98 -44.79 7.46
CA ASN A 282 2.48 -45.60 6.34
C ASN A 282 3.97 -45.99 6.45
N LEU A 283 4.72 -45.43 7.41
CA LEU A 283 6.17 -45.64 7.53
C LEU A 283 6.57 -46.65 8.61
N LEU A 284 5.77 -46.81 9.65
CA LEU A 284 6.14 -47.58 10.85
C LEU A 284 5.30 -48.86 11.00
N TRP A 285 5.37 -49.77 10.02
CA TRP A 285 4.73 -51.11 10.11
C TRP A 285 5.23 -51.96 11.31
N LEU A 286 6.38 -51.59 11.90
CA LEU A 286 7.00 -52.21 13.08
C LEU A 286 6.42 -51.72 14.41
N VAL A 287 5.58 -50.68 14.37
CA VAL A 287 4.87 -50.12 15.54
C VAL A 287 3.42 -50.58 15.44
N VAL A 288 3.15 -51.78 15.93
CA VAL A 288 1.79 -52.29 16.05
C VAL A 288 1.08 -51.48 17.14
N GLY A 289 0.13 -50.62 16.75
CA GLY A 289 -0.69 -49.79 17.66
C GLY A 289 -0.28 -48.31 17.71
N SER A 290 -0.36 -47.59 16.58
CA SER A 290 -0.23 -46.13 16.60
C SER A 290 -1.50 -45.52 17.18
N ASP A 291 -1.37 -44.91 18.37
CA ASP A 291 -2.38 -44.01 18.96
C ASP A 291 -1.85 -42.58 18.81
N LEU A 292 -1.40 -42.16 17.62
CA LEU A 292 -1.07 -40.73 17.44
C LEU A 292 -2.37 -39.94 17.20
N PRO A 293 -2.44 -38.66 17.61
CA PRO A 293 -3.63 -37.88 17.36
C PRO A 293 -3.83 -37.71 15.86
N VAL A 294 -5.09 -37.74 15.43
CA VAL A 294 -5.48 -37.28 14.09
C VAL A 294 -5.11 -35.81 13.97
N VAL A 295 -4.41 -35.46 12.90
CA VAL A 295 -4.02 -34.09 12.56
C VAL A 295 -4.54 -33.73 11.18
N TYR A 296 -4.54 -32.43 10.87
CA TYR A 296 -5.09 -31.86 9.65
C TYR A 296 -3.97 -31.18 8.85
N GLY A 297 -3.69 -31.73 7.68
CA GLY A 297 -2.71 -31.24 6.72
C GLY A 297 -3.14 -29.98 5.99
N SER A 298 -2.39 -29.62 4.95
CA SER A 298 -2.53 -28.32 4.30
C SER A 298 -3.87 -28.12 3.58
N ASN A 299 -4.50 -29.19 3.07
CA ASN A 299 -5.80 -29.04 2.40
C ASN A 299 -6.91 -28.62 3.36
N PRO A 300 -7.21 -29.35 4.45
CA PRO A 300 -8.21 -28.90 5.42
C PRO A 300 -7.85 -27.57 6.09
N ILE A 301 -6.57 -27.28 6.32
CA ILE A 301 -6.13 -25.95 6.79
C ILE A 301 -6.52 -24.85 5.80
N SER A 302 -6.29 -25.05 4.49
CA SER A 302 -6.67 -24.08 3.45
C SER A 302 -8.19 -23.92 3.34
N VAL A 303 -8.94 -25.03 3.48
CA VAL A 303 -10.41 -25.00 3.50
C VAL A 303 -10.92 -24.15 4.67
N GLN A 304 -10.37 -24.35 5.87
CA GLN A 304 -10.76 -23.55 7.04
C GLN A 304 -10.31 -22.09 6.93
N ALA A 305 -9.09 -21.82 6.46
CA ALA A 305 -8.64 -20.46 6.21
C ALA A 305 -9.58 -19.73 5.23
N THR A 306 -10.03 -20.42 4.18
CA THR A 306 -11.05 -19.89 3.25
C THR A 306 -12.38 -19.62 3.95
N SER A 307 -12.84 -20.52 4.82
CA SER A 307 -14.16 -20.43 5.46
C SER A 307 -14.28 -19.21 6.38
N VAL A 308 -13.21 -18.84 7.08
CA VAL A 308 -13.15 -17.68 7.98
C VAL A 308 -12.67 -16.39 7.29
N GLY A 309 -12.35 -16.45 5.99
CA GLY A 309 -11.84 -15.30 5.23
C GLY A 309 -10.38 -14.93 5.52
N LEU A 310 -9.58 -15.85 6.09
CA LEU A 310 -8.16 -15.65 6.33
C LEU A 310 -7.38 -15.65 5.00
N ALA A 311 -6.57 -14.62 4.81
CA ALA A 311 -5.65 -14.55 3.67
C ALA A 311 -4.60 -15.67 3.76
N HIS A 312 -4.51 -16.50 2.73
CA HIS A 312 -3.55 -17.60 2.66
C HIS A 312 -3.20 -17.96 1.21
N ASP A 313 -2.08 -18.64 1.02
CA ASP A 313 -1.74 -19.31 -0.25
C ASP A 313 -1.65 -20.82 0.00
N PHE A 314 -2.15 -21.63 -0.93
CA PHE A 314 -1.97 -23.07 -0.90
C PHE A 314 -1.34 -23.60 -2.19
N HIS A 315 -0.17 -24.21 -2.04
CA HIS A 315 0.58 -24.86 -3.11
C HIS A 315 0.53 -26.38 -2.92
N SER A 316 -0.39 -27.01 -3.64
CA SER A 316 -0.53 -28.47 -3.70
C SER A 316 0.37 -29.08 -4.78
N TYR A 317 0.94 -30.24 -4.49
CA TYR A 317 1.77 -31.04 -5.40
C TYR A 317 1.33 -32.50 -5.37
N THR A 318 1.76 -33.31 -6.34
CA THR A 318 1.32 -34.72 -6.44
C THR A 318 2.44 -35.75 -6.50
N SER A 319 3.70 -35.31 -6.55
CA SER A 319 4.85 -36.18 -6.80
C SER A 319 6.14 -35.61 -6.20
N ARG A 320 6.07 -35.16 -4.95
CA ARG A 320 7.22 -34.60 -4.20
C ARG A 320 7.41 -35.27 -2.83
N GLY A 321 6.46 -36.11 -2.41
CA GLY A 321 6.44 -36.76 -1.11
C GLY A 321 6.58 -35.78 0.06
N HIS A 322 7.13 -36.29 1.16
CA HIS A 322 7.26 -35.52 2.41
C HIS A 322 8.27 -34.37 2.32
N GLY A 323 9.33 -34.55 1.54
CA GLY A 323 10.32 -33.51 1.26
C GLY A 323 9.83 -32.53 0.18
N VAL A 324 8.65 -31.94 0.34
CA VAL A 324 7.96 -31.14 -0.70
C VAL A 324 8.82 -30.00 -1.29
N HIS A 325 9.81 -29.53 -0.52
CA HIS A 325 10.76 -28.50 -0.92
C HIS A 325 12.08 -29.02 -1.50
N GLU A 326 12.40 -30.29 -1.29
CA GLU A 326 13.67 -30.92 -1.63
C GLU A 326 13.63 -31.52 -3.03
N ASN A 327 14.61 -31.16 -3.85
CA ASN A 327 14.80 -31.74 -5.18
C ASN A 327 16.10 -32.56 -5.17
N GLY A 328 15.98 -33.84 -4.84
CA GLY A 328 17.13 -34.70 -4.56
C GLY A 328 17.78 -34.39 -3.22
N SER A 329 19.10 -34.60 -3.12
CA SER A 329 19.81 -34.58 -1.83
C SER A 329 20.53 -33.27 -1.49
N ASN A 330 20.57 -32.30 -2.41
CA ASN A 330 21.36 -31.08 -2.24
C ASN A 330 20.78 -29.83 -2.90
N SER A 331 19.55 -29.89 -3.42
CA SER A 331 18.91 -28.76 -4.09
C SER A 331 17.46 -28.59 -3.66
N LEU A 332 16.93 -27.39 -3.82
CA LEU A 332 15.51 -27.09 -3.59
C LEU A 332 14.76 -27.10 -4.93
N HIS A 333 13.48 -27.44 -4.91
CA HIS A 333 12.61 -27.13 -6.03
C HIS A 333 12.58 -25.61 -6.27
N GLY A 334 12.78 -25.18 -7.52
CA GLY A 334 13.00 -23.78 -7.88
C GLY A 334 11.84 -22.84 -7.56
N ASP A 335 10.63 -23.37 -7.36
CA ASP A 335 9.43 -22.60 -7.04
C ASP A 335 9.26 -22.31 -5.54
N ILE A 336 9.95 -23.04 -4.65
CA ILE A 336 9.73 -22.95 -3.20
C ILE A 336 10.14 -21.61 -2.63
N VAL A 337 11.38 -21.19 -2.88
CA VAL A 337 11.89 -19.93 -2.33
C VAL A 337 11.09 -18.73 -2.86
N PRO A 338 10.83 -18.58 -4.18
CA PRO A 338 9.99 -17.51 -4.68
C PRO A 338 8.61 -17.48 -4.02
N LYS A 339 7.89 -18.60 -3.94
CA LYS A 339 6.54 -18.66 -3.36
C LYS A 339 6.51 -18.29 -1.87
N ILE A 340 7.49 -18.74 -1.08
CA ILE A 340 7.62 -18.32 0.33
C ILE A 340 7.84 -16.80 0.40
N SER A 341 8.74 -16.29 -0.44
CA SER A 341 9.05 -14.86 -0.54
C SER A 341 7.81 -14.03 -0.88
N ASP A 342 7.05 -14.48 -1.88
CA ASP A 342 5.89 -13.78 -2.44
C ASP A 342 4.74 -13.70 -1.44
N GLY A 343 4.52 -14.77 -0.67
CA GLY A 343 3.52 -14.78 0.40
C GLY A 343 3.70 -13.59 1.35
N PHE A 344 4.94 -13.32 1.76
CA PHE A 344 5.25 -12.18 2.63
C PHE A 344 5.38 -10.86 1.87
N TYR A 345 6.03 -10.86 0.70
CA TYR A 345 6.29 -9.67 -0.08
C TYR A 345 5.00 -8.99 -0.55
N VAL A 346 4.12 -9.73 -1.24
CA VAL A 346 2.92 -9.19 -1.90
C VAL A 346 1.96 -8.57 -0.89
N ASN A 347 1.83 -9.20 0.28
CA ASN A 347 0.77 -8.90 1.23
C ASN A 347 1.21 -8.05 2.42
N LEU A 348 2.51 -8.07 2.78
CA LEU A 348 2.99 -7.42 4.01
C LEU A 348 4.05 -6.34 3.76
N LEU A 349 4.83 -6.44 2.68
CA LEU A 349 5.99 -5.56 2.46
C LEU A 349 5.80 -4.61 1.28
N ARG A 350 5.12 -5.04 0.23
CA ARG A 350 4.90 -4.26 -0.99
C ARG A 350 3.94 -3.10 -0.73
N PRO A 351 4.25 -1.87 -1.19
CA PRO A 351 3.31 -0.75 -1.11
C PRO A 351 1.99 -1.03 -1.85
N ALA A 352 0.91 -0.41 -1.37
CA ALA A 352 -0.37 -0.43 -2.07
C ALA A 352 -0.25 0.18 -3.48
N PRO A 353 -1.09 -0.25 -4.44
CA PRO A 353 -1.11 0.36 -5.77
C PRO A 353 -1.42 1.86 -5.71
N LEU A 354 -0.64 2.66 -6.43
CA LEU A 354 -0.76 4.12 -6.46
C LEU A 354 -1.56 4.63 -7.67
N VAL A 355 -2.09 5.84 -7.53
CA VAL A 355 -2.72 6.63 -8.60
C VAL A 355 -1.92 7.92 -8.78
N ILE A 356 -1.66 8.32 -10.02
CA ILE A 356 -1.08 9.64 -10.34
C ILE A 356 -2.25 10.59 -10.59
N THR A 357 -2.24 11.73 -9.92
CA THR A 357 -3.21 12.82 -10.05
C THR A 357 -2.52 14.03 -10.67
N GLY A 358 -3.17 14.66 -11.64
CA GLY A 358 -2.69 15.82 -12.39
C GLY A 358 -3.24 15.79 -13.82
N ASP A 359 -3.08 16.88 -14.56
CA ASP A 359 -3.69 17.04 -15.88
C ASP A 359 -3.05 16.12 -16.93
N THR A 360 -3.88 15.40 -17.67
CA THR A 360 -3.47 14.52 -18.78
C THR A 360 -3.68 15.15 -20.15
N VAL A 361 -4.37 16.29 -20.21
CA VAL A 361 -4.52 17.12 -21.41
C VAL A 361 -4.21 18.55 -21.01
N ILE A 362 -3.17 19.14 -21.59
CA ILE A 362 -2.67 20.48 -21.22
C ILE A 362 -2.50 21.35 -22.45
N CYS A 363 -2.46 22.66 -22.24
CA CYS A 363 -2.25 23.64 -23.31
C CYS A 363 -0.77 23.93 -23.50
N ASN A 364 -0.35 24.23 -24.73
CA ASN A 364 1.04 24.48 -25.07
C ASN A 364 1.65 25.75 -24.42
N ASP A 365 0.83 26.61 -23.82
CA ASP A 365 1.24 27.74 -23.00
C ASP A 365 1.21 27.45 -21.49
N GLN A 366 0.89 26.21 -21.10
CA GLN A 366 0.86 25.70 -19.72
C GLN A 366 1.69 24.41 -19.60
N LEU A 367 2.93 24.45 -20.10
CA LEU A 367 3.80 23.27 -20.16
C LEU A 367 4.33 22.81 -18.80
N GLN A 368 4.32 23.69 -17.79
CA GLN A 368 4.68 23.33 -16.43
C GLN A 368 3.47 22.78 -15.69
N GLN A 369 3.58 21.57 -15.14
CA GLN A 369 2.49 20.84 -14.51
C GLN A 369 2.96 20.21 -13.21
N GLU A 370 2.06 20.14 -12.23
CA GLU A 370 2.29 19.45 -10.97
C GLU A 370 1.54 18.13 -10.96
N TYR A 371 2.21 17.06 -10.54
CA TYR A 371 1.64 15.74 -10.39
C TYR A 371 1.88 15.21 -8.99
N LYS A 372 0.87 14.52 -8.46
CA LYS A 372 0.88 13.99 -7.10
C LYS A 372 0.47 12.53 -7.09
N THR A 373 0.91 11.81 -6.08
CA THR A 373 0.37 10.50 -5.74
C THR A 373 0.07 10.44 -4.24
N ARG A 374 -0.65 9.40 -3.81
CA ARG A 374 -0.99 9.25 -2.39
C ARG A 374 0.26 8.87 -1.60
N GLN A 375 0.47 9.56 -0.49
CA GLN A 375 1.51 9.23 0.47
C GLN A 375 1.04 8.06 1.36
N ASP A 376 1.19 6.83 0.85
CA ASP A 376 0.86 5.60 1.59
C ASP A 376 2.11 4.98 2.25
N SER A 377 2.16 3.66 2.41
CA SER A 377 3.28 2.89 2.97
C SER A 377 4.59 2.95 2.14
N ALA A 378 4.67 3.84 1.16
CA ALA A 378 5.82 4.10 0.32
C ALA A 378 6.74 5.14 0.99
N ALA A 379 8.02 4.80 1.09
CA ALA A 379 9.07 5.65 1.66
C ALA A 379 9.99 6.24 0.58
N TYR A 380 9.91 5.73 -0.65
CA TYR A 380 10.70 6.18 -1.78
C TYR A 380 9.87 6.09 -3.07
N TYR A 381 9.98 7.08 -3.93
CA TYR A 381 9.24 7.24 -5.17
C TYR A 381 10.25 7.36 -6.32
N ASP A 382 10.25 6.36 -7.19
CA ASP A 382 11.03 6.39 -8.43
C ASP A 382 10.18 6.98 -9.54
N TRP A 383 10.23 8.31 -9.67
CA TRP A 383 9.56 9.04 -10.74
C TRP A 383 10.40 9.01 -12.02
N ALA A 384 9.78 8.64 -13.12
CA ALA A 384 10.40 8.67 -14.44
C ALA A 384 9.51 9.41 -15.43
N ILE A 385 10.16 10.22 -16.27
CA ILE A 385 9.52 11.06 -17.27
C ILE A 385 10.09 10.79 -18.66
N ILE A 386 9.21 10.76 -19.66
CA ILE A 386 9.57 10.73 -21.08
C ILE A 386 8.92 11.95 -21.73
N GLY A 387 9.68 12.74 -22.49
CA GLY A 387 9.15 13.91 -23.20
C GLY A 387 9.01 15.19 -22.38
N GLY A 388 9.77 15.32 -21.30
CA GLY A 388 9.85 16.53 -20.47
C GLY A 388 11.05 16.49 -19.52
N SER A 389 11.11 17.42 -18.57
CA SER A 389 12.11 17.47 -17.49
C SER A 389 11.47 17.75 -16.14
N PHE A 390 12.10 17.30 -15.05
CA PHE A 390 11.67 17.65 -13.70
C PHE A 390 12.18 19.05 -13.33
N ILE A 391 11.28 19.88 -12.83
CA ILE A 391 11.58 21.19 -12.20
C ILE A 391 11.79 21.01 -10.71
N GLN A 392 10.89 20.26 -10.06
CA GLN A 392 10.98 19.88 -8.65
C GLN A 392 10.71 18.39 -8.53
N HIS A 393 11.67 17.68 -7.94
CA HIS A 393 11.57 16.24 -7.75
C HIS A 393 12.45 15.82 -6.58
N SER A 394 11.91 14.95 -5.74
CA SER A 394 12.65 14.28 -4.69
C SER A 394 12.19 12.82 -4.63
N PRO A 395 13.11 11.85 -4.50
CA PRO A 395 12.74 10.46 -4.32
C PRO A 395 11.99 10.20 -3.01
N PHE A 396 11.95 11.16 -2.08
CA PHE A 396 11.20 11.06 -0.83
C PHE A 396 9.90 11.87 -0.86
N SER A 397 9.54 12.41 -2.02
CA SER A 397 8.32 13.21 -2.23
C SER A 397 7.31 12.42 -3.07
N PRO A 398 6.03 12.40 -2.67
CA PRO A 398 4.94 11.89 -3.51
C PRO A 398 4.50 12.91 -4.58
N GLU A 399 5.18 14.06 -4.68
CA GLU A 399 4.85 15.15 -5.61
C GLU A 399 6.05 15.48 -6.50
N VAL A 400 5.75 15.79 -7.77
CA VAL A 400 6.72 16.25 -8.76
C VAL A 400 6.17 17.40 -9.58
N VAL A 401 7.04 18.34 -9.94
CA VAL A 401 6.75 19.39 -10.93
C VAL A 401 7.53 19.08 -12.19
N VAL A 402 6.82 19.05 -13.31
CA VAL A 402 7.31 18.66 -14.63
C VAL A 402 7.19 19.85 -15.57
N LEU A 403 8.20 20.07 -16.41
CA LEU A 403 8.12 20.90 -17.60
C LEU A 403 8.10 20.00 -18.84
N TRP A 404 6.98 19.98 -19.56
CA TRP A 404 6.83 19.16 -20.74
C TRP A 404 7.48 19.77 -21.99
N ASN A 405 8.00 18.92 -22.86
CA ASN A 405 8.49 19.33 -24.18
C ASN A 405 7.40 19.08 -25.23
N GLU A 406 6.79 20.14 -25.75
CA GLU A 406 5.75 20.10 -26.78
C GLU A 406 6.12 19.22 -27.99
N ASN A 407 7.38 19.28 -28.43
CA ASN A 407 7.87 18.59 -29.62
C ASN A 407 8.22 17.11 -29.36
N ALA A 408 8.12 16.62 -28.13
CA ALA A 408 8.40 15.23 -27.83
C ALA A 408 7.33 14.30 -28.44
N PRO A 409 7.73 13.20 -29.11
CA PRO A 409 6.78 12.28 -29.74
C PRO A 409 5.95 11.50 -28.72
N VAL A 410 6.48 11.29 -27.51
CA VAL A 410 5.81 10.62 -26.40
C VAL A 410 6.02 11.47 -25.16
N LYS A 411 4.94 11.67 -24.40
CA LYS A 411 4.91 12.43 -23.16
C LYS A 411 4.25 11.55 -22.10
N SER A 412 5.04 11.04 -21.18
CA SER A 412 4.55 10.17 -20.13
C SER A 412 5.26 10.40 -18.82
N LEU A 413 4.50 10.26 -17.75
CA LEU A 413 4.98 10.30 -16.38
C LEU A 413 4.67 8.96 -15.73
N SER A 414 5.63 8.43 -14.99
CA SER A 414 5.46 7.19 -14.24
C SER A 414 6.08 7.28 -12.87
N VAL A 415 5.55 6.49 -11.93
CA VAL A 415 6.07 6.36 -10.58
C VAL A 415 6.10 4.90 -10.16
N THR A 416 7.22 4.48 -9.56
CA THR A 416 7.32 3.20 -8.86
C THR A 416 7.60 3.46 -7.38
N PRO A 417 6.67 3.14 -6.47
CA PRO A 417 6.91 3.30 -5.05
C PRO A 417 7.75 2.16 -4.48
N TYR A 418 8.47 2.42 -3.40
CA TYR A 418 9.17 1.41 -2.60
C TYR A 418 8.83 1.62 -1.13
N SER A 419 8.60 0.53 -0.39
CA SER A 419 8.30 0.62 1.05
C SER A 419 9.54 1.00 1.87
N TYR A 420 9.39 1.19 3.18
CA TYR A 420 10.52 1.40 4.11
C TYR A 420 11.56 0.27 4.06
N HIS A 421 11.12 -0.95 3.77
CA HIS A 421 12.01 -2.10 3.57
C HIS A 421 12.59 -2.16 2.15
N ARG A 422 12.27 -1.19 1.29
CA ARG A 422 12.60 -1.15 -0.14
C ARG A 422 12.04 -2.34 -0.92
N ALA A 423 10.86 -2.83 -0.54
CA ALA A 423 10.07 -3.72 -1.39
C ALA A 423 9.45 -2.89 -2.52
N ARG A 424 9.55 -3.35 -3.77
CA ARG A 424 9.12 -2.59 -4.95
C ARG A 424 7.60 -2.67 -5.14
N GLY A 425 6.95 -1.55 -5.35
CA GLY A 425 5.53 -1.51 -5.71
C GLY A 425 5.28 -1.70 -7.21
N LEU A 426 4.01 -1.62 -7.60
CA LEU A 426 3.63 -1.60 -9.00
C LEU A 426 3.92 -0.22 -9.61
N THR A 427 4.51 -0.20 -10.80
CA THR A 427 4.71 1.04 -11.55
C THR A 427 3.38 1.50 -12.12
N LYS A 428 3.02 2.77 -11.87
CA LYS A 428 1.87 3.43 -12.50
C LYS A 428 2.37 4.47 -13.48
N SER A 429 1.69 4.57 -14.63
CA SER A 429 2.03 5.53 -15.68
C SER A 429 0.78 6.26 -16.19
N ILE A 430 0.96 7.50 -16.62
CA ILE A 430 0.00 8.32 -17.35
C ILE A 430 0.66 8.86 -18.63
N THR A 431 -0.17 9.18 -19.62
CA THR A 431 0.23 9.90 -20.84
C THR A 431 -0.35 11.30 -20.80
N VAL A 432 0.39 12.26 -21.36
CA VAL A 432 -0.01 13.68 -21.37
C VAL A 432 -0.09 14.17 -22.81
N ASP A 433 -1.24 14.67 -23.20
CA ASP A 433 -1.46 15.30 -24.49
C ASP A 433 -1.30 16.81 -24.37
N ILE A 434 -0.56 17.41 -25.31
CA ILE A 434 -0.37 18.87 -25.38
C ILE A 434 -1.12 19.38 -26.60
N LEU A 435 -2.12 20.21 -26.35
CA LEU A 435 -2.92 20.82 -27.39
C LEU A 435 -2.47 22.26 -27.62
N LEU A 436 -2.46 22.65 -28.89
CA LEU A 436 -2.18 24.03 -29.28
C LEU A 436 -3.34 24.92 -28.83
N ARG A 437 -3.03 25.98 -28.06
CA ARG A 437 -4.02 27.00 -27.74
C ARG A 437 -4.41 27.76 -28.99
N ARG A 438 -5.71 27.80 -29.29
CA ARG A 438 -6.26 28.41 -30.50
C ARG A 438 -7.47 29.28 -30.16
N THR A 439 -7.66 30.33 -30.92
CA THR A 439 -8.91 31.11 -30.87
C THR A 439 -9.89 30.50 -31.87
N ASN A 440 -11.07 30.11 -31.39
CA ASN A 440 -12.16 29.65 -32.22
C ASN A 440 -13.27 30.70 -32.20
N THR A 441 -13.46 31.39 -33.32
CA THR A 441 -14.38 32.52 -33.43
C THR A 441 -15.66 32.06 -34.11
N TRP A 442 -16.80 32.42 -33.55
CA TRP A 442 -18.09 32.20 -34.19
C TRP A 442 -18.20 33.07 -35.45
N THR A 443 -18.43 32.43 -36.59
CA THR A 443 -18.60 33.07 -37.90
C THR A 443 -20.00 32.88 -38.48
N GLY A 444 -20.84 32.09 -37.82
CA GLY A 444 -22.23 31.87 -38.20
C GLY A 444 -23.15 33.06 -37.93
N GLY A 445 -24.40 32.93 -38.34
CA GLY A 445 -25.49 33.81 -37.90
C GLY A 445 -26.04 33.36 -36.54
N SER A 446 -27.36 33.53 -36.36
CA SER A 446 -28.05 32.82 -35.27
C SER A 446 -28.07 31.32 -35.58
N GLY A 447 -27.73 30.47 -34.61
CA GLY A 447 -27.53 29.05 -34.86
C GLY A 447 -27.21 28.23 -33.62
N LEU A 448 -26.78 26.99 -33.86
CA LEU A 448 -26.43 26.02 -32.83
C LEU A 448 -24.91 25.94 -32.69
N TRP A 449 -24.39 26.05 -31.47
CA TRP A 449 -22.96 25.96 -31.12
C TRP A 449 -22.27 24.74 -31.76
N ASN A 450 -22.97 23.62 -31.87
CA ASN A 450 -22.42 22.36 -32.41
C ASN A 450 -22.23 22.38 -33.95
N THR A 451 -22.65 23.44 -34.64
CA THR A 451 -22.53 23.58 -36.10
C THR A 451 -21.08 23.91 -36.46
N THR A 452 -20.28 22.90 -36.77
CA THR A 452 -18.82 23.06 -36.97
C THR A 452 -18.44 24.02 -38.10
N SER A 453 -19.29 24.18 -39.12
CA SER A 453 -19.08 25.14 -40.22
C SER A 453 -19.22 26.60 -39.81
N ASP A 454 -19.82 26.87 -38.65
CA ASP A 454 -20.05 28.21 -38.13
C ASP A 454 -18.91 28.67 -37.20
N TRP A 455 -17.83 27.89 -37.13
CA TRP A 455 -16.63 28.18 -36.36
C TRP A 455 -15.44 28.44 -37.27
N SER A 456 -14.60 29.42 -36.93
CA SER A 456 -13.43 29.80 -37.73
C SER A 456 -12.42 28.67 -37.93
N LEU A 457 -12.37 27.70 -37.01
CA LEU A 457 -11.52 26.51 -37.12
C LEU A 457 -12.20 25.34 -37.86
N GLY A 458 -13.46 25.48 -38.29
CA GLY A 458 -14.23 24.42 -38.93
C GLY A 458 -14.55 23.22 -38.03
N ILE A 459 -14.36 23.38 -36.72
CA ILE A 459 -14.57 22.36 -35.67
C ILE A 459 -15.24 23.02 -34.47
N SER A 460 -16.00 22.22 -33.70
CA SER A 460 -16.55 22.68 -32.42
C SER A 460 -15.40 23.01 -31.45
N PRO A 461 -15.62 23.99 -30.55
CA PRO A 461 -14.66 24.30 -29.49
C PRO A 461 -14.28 23.10 -28.64
N ASP A 462 -13.01 23.02 -28.26
CA ASP A 462 -12.40 21.91 -27.53
C ASP A 462 -11.37 22.42 -26.49
N VAL A 463 -10.79 21.50 -25.72
CA VAL A 463 -9.78 21.77 -24.68
C VAL A 463 -8.66 22.62 -25.27
N CYS A 464 -8.32 23.72 -24.60
CA CYS A 464 -7.40 24.78 -25.05
C CYS A 464 -7.91 25.76 -26.12
N HIS A 465 -9.21 25.79 -26.44
CA HIS A 465 -9.75 26.86 -27.29
C HIS A 465 -10.22 28.06 -26.47
N ASN A 466 -9.81 29.25 -26.94
CA ASN A 466 -10.45 30.51 -26.57
C ASN A 466 -11.62 30.75 -27.51
N VAL A 467 -12.83 30.68 -26.98
CA VAL A 467 -14.05 30.86 -27.75
C VAL A 467 -14.39 32.34 -27.84
N VAL A 468 -14.64 32.83 -29.04
CA VAL A 468 -14.95 34.25 -29.28
C VAL A 468 -16.24 34.39 -30.08
N PHE A 469 -17.22 35.05 -29.50
CA PHE A 469 -18.34 35.62 -30.24
C PHE A 469 -18.00 37.09 -30.50
N PRO A 470 -17.76 37.51 -31.76
CA PRO A 470 -17.27 38.85 -32.06
C PRO A 470 -18.35 39.91 -31.86
N ASP A 471 -17.95 41.16 -31.61
CA ASP A 471 -18.87 42.30 -31.58
C ASP A 471 -19.55 42.48 -32.94
N LEU A 472 -20.85 42.78 -32.94
CA LEU A 472 -21.63 43.05 -34.15
C LEU A 472 -22.14 44.50 -34.17
N SER A 473 -22.17 45.12 -35.36
CA SER A 473 -22.59 46.51 -35.54
C SER A 473 -24.11 46.74 -35.54
N ASP A 474 -24.90 45.76 -36.01
CA ASP A 474 -26.29 46.03 -36.42
C ASP A 474 -27.37 45.10 -35.83
N LEU A 475 -27.22 43.77 -35.93
CA LEU A 475 -28.25 42.80 -35.54
C LEU A 475 -27.74 41.82 -34.50
N SER A 476 -28.55 41.59 -33.45
CA SER A 476 -28.23 40.60 -32.43
C SER A 476 -28.26 39.18 -32.97
N GLN A 477 -27.25 38.37 -32.66
CA GLN A 477 -27.21 36.96 -33.01
C GLN A 477 -27.47 36.08 -31.79
N ASN A 478 -28.32 35.06 -31.95
CA ASN A 478 -28.59 34.08 -30.90
C ASN A 478 -27.83 32.79 -31.20
N VAL A 479 -26.89 32.43 -30.35
CA VAL A 479 -26.18 31.16 -30.40
C VAL A 479 -26.63 30.30 -29.23
N THR A 480 -27.05 29.08 -29.52
CA THR A 480 -27.51 28.13 -28.48
C THR A 480 -26.60 26.91 -28.44
N MET A 481 -26.04 26.61 -27.28
CA MET A 481 -25.43 25.31 -27.01
C MET A 481 -26.52 24.32 -26.66
N ASP A 482 -26.69 23.29 -27.49
CA ASP A 482 -27.76 22.31 -27.34
C ASP A 482 -27.65 21.51 -26.02
N SER A 483 -28.71 20.79 -25.63
CA SER A 483 -28.82 20.03 -24.37
C SER A 483 -28.09 18.68 -24.34
N THR A 484 -27.25 18.39 -25.33
CA THR A 484 -26.38 17.20 -25.39
C THR A 484 -24.89 17.51 -25.45
N ALA A 485 -24.51 18.75 -25.76
CA ALA A 485 -23.13 19.18 -25.92
C ALA A 485 -22.44 19.40 -24.56
N ARG A 486 -21.46 18.54 -24.21
CA ARG A 486 -20.53 18.80 -23.10
C ARG A 486 -19.18 19.22 -23.66
N VAL A 487 -18.69 20.36 -23.22
CA VAL A 487 -17.48 20.98 -23.77
C VAL A 487 -16.56 21.44 -22.64
N ASN A 488 -15.26 21.22 -22.82
CA ASN A 488 -14.20 21.75 -21.97
C ASN A 488 -13.41 22.79 -22.78
N ILE A 489 -13.30 24.04 -22.32
CA ILE A 489 -12.59 25.13 -23.04
C ILE A 489 -11.80 26.02 -22.07
N SER A 490 -10.91 26.88 -22.58
CA SER A 490 -10.05 27.73 -21.74
C SER A 490 -10.61 29.13 -21.49
N LYS A 491 -11.37 29.72 -22.41
CA LYS A 491 -11.94 31.06 -22.24
C LYS A 491 -13.16 31.24 -23.12
N ILE A 492 -14.11 32.07 -22.71
CA ILE A 492 -15.16 32.60 -23.60
C ILE A 492 -15.14 34.13 -23.56
N TYR A 493 -15.21 34.75 -24.73
CA TYR A 493 -15.58 36.15 -24.89
C TYR A 493 -16.90 36.24 -25.67
N ILE A 494 -17.86 37.00 -25.15
CA ILE A 494 -19.16 37.27 -25.77
C ILE A 494 -19.26 38.75 -26.09
N GLY A 495 -19.09 39.09 -27.37
CA GLY A 495 -19.10 40.46 -27.85
C GLY A 495 -20.45 41.16 -27.79
N GLN A 496 -20.45 42.47 -28.01
CA GLN A 496 -21.66 43.27 -28.10
C GLN A 496 -22.60 42.74 -29.18
N ASN A 497 -23.91 42.78 -28.90
CA ASN A 497 -24.96 42.24 -29.78
C ASN A 497 -24.85 40.72 -30.04
N GLN A 498 -24.13 39.97 -29.20
CA GLN A 498 -24.14 38.50 -29.21
C GLN A 498 -24.95 37.99 -28.03
N ASN A 499 -25.80 36.99 -28.26
CA ASN A 499 -26.62 36.35 -27.24
C ASN A 499 -26.29 34.86 -27.20
N LEU A 500 -25.56 34.42 -26.17
CA LEU A 500 -25.22 33.02 -25.96
C LEU A 500 -26.16 32.38 -24.94
N THR A 501 -26.80 31.26 -25.29
CA THR A 501 -27.61 30.45 -24.39
C THR A 501 -26.98 29.08 -24.19
N LEU A 502 -26.70 28.70 -22.95
CA LEU A 502 -26.13 27.41 -22.57
C LEU A 502 -27.23 26.49 -22.03
N LEU A 503 -27.60 25.46 -22.80
CA LEU A 503 -28.61 24.46 -22.41
C LEU A 503 -28.00 23.11 -21.99
N SER A 504 -26.67 23.01 -21.93
CA SER A 504 -25.91 21.82 -21.50
C SER A 504 -24.77 22.18 -20.57
N PRO A 505 -24.18 21.18 -19.89
CA PRO A 505 -23.01 21.39 -19.06
C PRO A 505 -21.80 21.92 -19.84
N LEU A 506 -21.18 22.99 -19.33
CA LEU A 506 -19.94 23.57 -19.84
C LEU A 506 -18.89 23.56 -18.73
N ARG A 507 -17.68 23.11 -19.03
CA ARG A 507 -16.56 23.21 -18.09
C ARG A 507 -15.46 24.09 -18.65
N LEU A 508 -14.93 24.96 -17.81
CA LEU A 508 -13.76 25.78 -18.09
C LEU A 508 -12.63 25.28 -17.18
N GLU A 509 -11.59 24.69 -17.77
CA GLU A 509 -10.41 24.18 -17.07
C GLU A 509 -9.20 25.06 -17.39
N ASN A 510 -8.39 25.37 -16.37
CA ASN A 510 -7.23 26.25 -16.48
C ASN A 510 -7.55 27.57 -17.20
N ALA A 511 -8.68 28.16 -16.81
CA ALA A 511 -9.38 29.16 -17.61
C ALA A 511 -9.21 30.60 -17.12
N SER A 512 -9.20 31.52 -18.08
CA SER A 512 -9.29 32.98 -17.89
C SER A 512 -10.73 33.47 -17.74
N GLY A 513 -11.68 32.56 -17.47
CA GLY A 513 -13.08 32.87 -17.24
C GLY A 513 -13.94 33.16 -18.47
N ILE A 514 -15.09 33.76 -18.22
CA ILE A 514 -16.08 34.19 -19.21
C ILE A 514 -16.19 35.72 -19.18
N GLU A 515 -16.00 36.37 -20.32
CA GLU A 515 -16.20 37.81 -20.50
C GLU A 515 -17.47 38.07 -21.31
N VAL A 516 -18.37 38.89 -20.78
CA VAL A 516 -19.71 39.13 -21.35
C VAL A 516 -19.92 40.62 -21.64
N ALA A 517 -19.72 41.05 -22.88
CA ALA A 517 -20.12 42.36 -23.39
C ALA A 517 -21.54 42.36 -24.01
N GLY A 518 -21.98 41.21 -24.52
CA GLY A 518 -23.34 40.97 -25.03
C GLY A 518 -24.28 40.41 -23.96
N GLN A 519 -24.94 39.30 -24.28
CA GLN A 519 -25.85 38.57 -23.40
C GLN A 519 -25.40 37.11 -23.21
N LEU A 520 -25.40 36.64 -21.96
CA LEU A 520 -25.20 35.25 -21.57
C LEU A 520 -26.42 34.73 -20.82
N THR A 521 -26.93 33.56 -21.18
CA THR A 521 -28.00 32.85 -20.45
C THR A 521 -27.52 31.45 -20.09
N ILE A 522 -27.51 31.13 -18.80
CA ILE A 522 -27.08 29.83 -18.26
C ILE A 522 -28.34 29.05 -17.81
N SER A 523 -28.63 27.95 -18.49
CA SER A 523 -29.81 27.09 -18.20
C SER A 523 -29.46 25.68 -17.74
N ASP A 524 -28.18 25.37 -17.65
CA ASP A 524 -27.63 24.13 -17.09
C ASP A 524 -26.34 24.48 -16.30
N THR A 525 -25.46 23.52 -16.07
CA THR A 525 -24.29 23.63 -15.21
C THR A 525 -23.10 24.24 -15.94
N VAL A 526 -22.50 25.29 -15.40
CA VAL A 526 -21.23 25.85 -15.83
C VAL A 526 -20.24 25.72 -14.68
N ASP A 527 -19.16 24.96 -14.89
CA ASP A 527 -18.09 24.77 -13.92
C ASP A 527 -16.85 25.54 -14.38
N ILE A 528 -16.38 26.50 -13.59
CA ILE A 528 -15.15 27.26 -13.84
C ILE A 528 -14.12 26.88 -12.79
N LEU A 529 -13.05 26.22 -13.23
CA LEU A 529 -11.85 25.97 -12.44
C LEU A 529 -10.82 27.06 -12.78
N SER A 530 -10.67 28.03 -11.88
CA SER A 530 -9.85 29.22 -12.13
C SER A 530 -8.36 28.90 -11.94
N VAL A 531 -7.49 29.49 -12.77
CA VAL A 531 -6.04 29.46 -12.54
C VAL A 531 -5.69 30.53 -11.52
N TYR A 532 -4.70 30.25 -10.68
CA TYR A 532 -4.16 31.18 -9.69
C TYR A 532 -3.41 32.35 -10.37
N ASP A 533 -4.16 33.31 -10.92
CA ASP A 533 -3.65 34.59 -11.42
C ASP A 533 -4.48 35.72 -10.79
N ALA A 534 -3.81 36.65 -10.11
CA ALA A 534 -4.44 37.73 -9.35
C ALA A 534 -5.14 38.76 -10.25
N ASP A 535 -4.84 38.76 -11.56
CA ASP A 535 -5.35 39.76 -12.51
C ASP A 535 -6.48 39.25 -13.42
N GLN A 536 -7.00 38.02 -13.22
CA GLN A 536 -8.04 37.44 -14.08
C GLN A 536 -9.34 37.10 -13.35
N ASN A 537 -10.46 37.60 -13.88
CA ASN A 537 -11.81 37.35 -13.36
C ASN A 537 -12.36 36.04 -13.94
N SER A 538 -12.96 35.18 -13.11
CA SER A 538 -13.63 33.96 -13.55
C SER A 538 -14.91 34.26 -14.37
N LEU A 539 -15.61 35.35 -14.04
CA LEU A 539 -16.75 35.88 -14.78
C LEU A 539 -16.72 37.42 -14.75
N GLU A 540 -16.62 38.06 -15.92
CA GLU A 540 -16.74 39.51 -16.08
C GLU A 540 -17.97 39.86 -16.94
N VAL A 541 -18.86 40.72 -16.42
CA VAL A 541 -20.13 41.09 -17.05
C VAL A 541 -20.19 42.59 -17.28
N ALA A 542 -19.97 43.00 -18.53
CA ALA A 542 -20.19 44.37 -19.02
C ALA A 542 -21.56 44.55 -19.69
N GLY A 543 -22.13 43.47 -20.22
CA GLY A 543 -23.46 43.41 -20.84
C GLY A 543 -24.50 42.84 -19.88
N THR A 544 -25.16 41.75 -20.25
CA THR A 544 -26.15 41.05 -19.42
C THR A 544 -25.81 39.58 -19.24
N ALA A 545 -25.86 39.06 -18.02
CA ALA A 545 -25.74 37.63 -17.75
C ALA A 545 -26.89 37.17 -16.86
N ASP A 546 -27.57 36.08 -17.22
CA ASP A 546 -28.66 35.49 -16.44
C ASP A 546 -28.41 34.01 -16.17
N ILE A 547 -28.36 33.64 -14.88
CA ILE A 547 -28.40 32.24 -14.44
C ILE A 547 -29.88 31.94 -14.19
N THR A 548 -30.49 31.19 -15.09
CA THR A 548 -31.93 30.86 -15.00
C THR A 548 -32.21 29.94 -13.80
N THR A 549 -33.48 29.68 -13.50
CA THR A 549 -33.89 28.80 -12.38
C THR A 549 -33.28 27.40 -12.42
N ASN A 550 -32.99 26.88 -13.62
CA ASN A 550 -32.33 25.57 -13.81
C ASN A 550 -30.80 25.69 -13.94
N GLY A 551 -30.28 26.91 -14.12
CA GLY A 551 -28.86 27.17 -14.27
C GLY A 551 -28.10 26.99 -12.96
N VAL A 552 -26.88 26.45 -13.08
CA VAL A 552 -25.93 26.35 -11.98
C VAL A 552 -24.59 26.89 -12.46
N LEU A 553 -24.01 27.85 -11.74
CA LEU A 553 -22.65 28.32 -11.97
C LEU A 553 -21.80 27.97 -10.76
N ASN A 554 -20.77 27.15 -10.96
CA ASN A 554 -19.77 26.84 -9.94
C ASN A 554 -18.45 27.46 -10.32
N ILE A 555 -17.86 28.24 -9.43
CA ILE A 555 -16.51 28.78 -9.55
C ILE A 555 -15.71 28.18 -8.40
N SER A 556 -14.69 27.40 -8.75
CA SER A 556 -13.77 26.74 -7.81
C SER A 556 -12.39 27.36 -7.93
N GLN A 557 -11.64 27.39 -6.82
CA GLN A 557 -10.34 28.06 -6.71
C GLN A 557 -10.41 29.55 -7.09
N ALA A 558 -11.50 30.19 -6.67
CA ALA A 558 -11.79 31.59 -6.98
C ALA A 558 -10.62 32.51 -6.58
N THR A 559 -10.19 33.39 -7.50
CA THR A 559 -9.15 34.41 -7.31
C THR A 559 -9.75 35.76 -6.88
N GLU A 560 -8.92 36.80 -6.72
CA GLU A 560 -9.39 38.16 -6.44
C GLU A 560 -10.36 38.63 -7.54
N HIS A 561 -11.56 39.07 -7.13
CA HIS A 561 -12.64 39.50 -8.03
C HIS A 561 -13.14 38.42 -9.00
N ALA A 562 -13.23 37.16 -8.54
CA ALA A 562 -13.74 36.04 -9.32
C ALA A 562 -15.01 36.35 -10.12
N VAL A 563 -15.93 37.13 -9.56
CA VAL A 563 -17.06 37.71 -10.31
C VAL A 563 -16.95 39.23 -10.33
N LYS A 564 -17.02 39.82 -11.52
CA LYS A 564 -16.94 41.25 -11.73
C LYS A 564 -18.08 41.75 -12.63
N VAL A 565 -18.91 42.68 -12.16
CA VAL A 565 -19.91 43.36 -13.00
C VAL A 565 -19.43 44.79 -13.26
N VAL A 566 -19.18 45.15 -14.52
CA VAL A 566 -18.50 46.39 -14.91
C VAL A 566 -19.32 47.22 -15.88
N ASN A 567 -18.92 48.48 -16.10
CA ASN A 567 -19.46 49.34 -17.17
C ASN A 567 -21.00 49.45 -17.22
N GLY A 568 -21.68 49.32 -16.07
CA GLY A 568 -23.14 49.35 -16.00
C GLY A 568 -23.85 48.05 -16.42
N GLY A 569 -23.11 46.94 -16.55
CA GLY A 569 -23.65 45.62 -16.85
C GLY A 569 -24.60 45.09 -15.78
N ASN A 570 -25.33 44.02 -16.11
CA ASN A 570 -26.35 43.41 -15.26
C ASN A 570 -26.17 41.89 -15.14
N LEU A 571 -25.99 41.40 -13.92
CA LEU A 571 -25.99 39.98 -13.59
C LEU A 571 -27.27 39.64 -12.82
N SER A 572 -28.00 38.61 -13.24
CA SER A 572 -29.12 38.05 -12.47
C SER A 572 -28.90 36.58 -12.17
N ASN A 573 -29.18 36.17 -10.93
CA ASN A 573 -29.14 34.77 -10.52
C ASN A 573 -30.51 34.32 -10.04
N HIS A 574 -31.22 33.53 -10.84
CA HIS A 574 -32.48 32.86 -10.49
C HIS A 574 -32.27 31.39 -10.07
N GLY A 575 -31.11 30.81 -10.38
CA GLY A 575 -30.75 29.41 -10.12
C GLY A 575 -29.79 29.28 -8.94
N LYS A 576 -28.63 28.67 -9.18
CA LYS A 576 -27.56 28.51 -8.18
C LYS A 576 -26.25 29.08 -8.66
N MET A 577 -25.59 29.84 -7.80
CA MET A 577 -24.24 30.35 -8.02
C MET A 577 -23.40 29.97 -6.80
N ASN A 578 -22.33 29.21 -7.00
CA ASN A 578 -21.43 28.77 -5.94
C ASN A 578 -20.03 29.29 -6.25
N ILE A 579 -19.43 30.03 -5.32
CA ILE A 579 -18.08 30.59 -5.45
C ILE A 579 -17.29 30.08 -4.25
N MET A 580 -16.25 29.28 -4.53
CA MET A 580 -15.45 28.60 -3.51
C MET A 580 -13.96 28.95 -3.70
N ALA A 581 -13.38 29.54 -2.66
CA ALA A 581 -11.95 29.74 -2.53
C ALA A 581 -11.36 28.73 -1.53
N ASP A 582 -10.18 28.19 -1.84
CA ASP A 582 -9.54 27.09 -1.12
C ASP A 582 -8.20 27.48 -0.43
N ASN A 583 -7.77 28.75 -0.52
CA ASN A 583 -6.48 29.21 0.00
C ASN A 583 -6.59 30.17 1.20
N PRO A 584 -6.08 29.80 2.40
CA PRO A 584 -6.15 30.63 3.61
C PRO A 584 -5.15 31.80 3.67
N ASN A 585 -4.17 31.89 2.77
CA ASN A 585 -3.12 32.91 2.84
C ASN A 585 -3.46 34.24 2.14
N ASN A 586 -4.70 34.39 1.66
CA ASN A 586 -5.08 35.46 0.75
C ASN A 586 -6.14 36.41 1.36
N LEU A 587 -5.87 37.71 1.29
CA LEU A 587 -6.76 38.78 1.74
C LEU A 587 -7.66 39.27 0.59
N PHE A 588 -8.57 38.45 0.05
CA PHE A 588 -9.26 38.79 -1.23
C PHE A 588 -10.78 38.98 -1.15
N GLN A 589 -11.34 39.51 -2.25
CA GLN A 589 -12.76 39.84 -2.46
C GLN A 589 -13.38 38.92 -3.50
N ASP A 590 -14.49 38.24 -3.20
CA ASP A 590 -15.09 37.22 -4.09
C ASP A 590 -15.90 37.85 -5.23
N ILE A 591 -16.49 39.03 -4.99
CA ILE A 591 -17.37 39.71 -5.96
C ILE A 591 -17.09 41.21 -5.98
N LYS A 592 -16.93 41.78 -7.17
CA LYS A 592 -16.83 43.24 -7.39
C LYS A 592 -17.94 43.73 -8.33
N ILE A 593 -18.64 44.78 -7.93
CA ILE A 593 -19.85 45.25 -8.61
C ILE A 593 -19.75 46.77 -8.85
N GLU A 594 -19.62 47.16 -10.11
CA GLU A 594 -19.73 48.53 -10.63
C GLU A 594 -21.03 48.74 -11.43
N GLY A 595 -21.70 47.66 -11.83
CA GLY A 595 -23.04 47.64 -12.45
C GLY A 595 -24.14 47.15 -11.50
N ALA A 596 -25.04 46.30 -11.97
CA ALA A 596 -26.11 45.69 -11.18
C ALA A 596 -25.92 44.17 -11.03
N PHE A 597 -26.06 43.65 -9.81
CA PHE A 597 -26.17 42.22 -9.56
C PHE A 597 -27.38 41.94 -8.67
N THR A 598 -28.34 41.17 -9.18
CA THR A 598 -29.51 40.74 -8.41
C THR A 598 -29.55 39.22 -8.23
N ASN A 599 -29.54 38.76 -6.98
CA ASN A 599 -29.73 37.37 -6.62
C ASN A 599 -31.19 37.10 -6.21
N TYR A 600 -31.92 36.32 -7.02
CA TYR A 600 -33.25 35.78 -6.72
C TYR A 600 -33.19 34.30 -6.27
N GLY A 601 -32.13 33.58 -6.66
CA GLY A 601 -31.92 32.16 -6.39
C GLY A 601 -31.04 31.90 -5.16
N THR A 602 -30.11 30.95 -5.27
CA THR A 602 -29.12 30.66 -4.22
C THR A 602 -27.74 31.15 -4.63
N LEU A 603 -27.10 31.96 -3.77
CA LEU A 603 -25.71 32.37 -3.88
C LEU A 603 -24.93 31.78 -2.70
N SER A 604 -24.03 30.84 -2.96
CA SER A 604 -23.15 30.24 -1.96
C SER A 604 -21.73 30.79 -2.11
N LEU A 605 -21.16 31.28 -1.02
CA LEU A 605 -19.81 31.83 -0.94
C LEU A 605 -19.03 31.07 0.14
N SER A 606 -17.81 30.63 -0.16
CA SER A 606 -16.92 30.05 0.84
C SER A 606 -15.49 30.54 0.66
N HIS A 607 -14.88 30.94 1.77
CA HIS A 607 -13.49 31.36 1.83
C HIS A 607 -12.92 31.01 3.22
N PRO A 608 -11.65 30.60 3.35
CA PRO A 608 -11.09 30.15 4.63
C PRO A 608 -10.94 31.25 5.69
N ASP A 609 -10.87 32.53 5.28
CA ASP A 609 -10.78 33.71 6.16
C ASP A 609 -12.05 34.57 6.15
N LYS A 610 -12.31 35.30 5.06
CA LYS A 610 -13.48 36.18 4.93
C LYS A 610 -14.05 36.18 3.52
N VAL A 611 -15.36 36.41 3.42
CA VAL A 611 -16.06 36.65 2.16
C VAL A 611 -16.33 38.15 1.99
N VAL A 612 -16.06 38.72 0.81
CA VAL A 612 -16.25 40.16 0.56
C VAL A 612 -16.97 40.42 -0.78
N ILE A 613 -18.07 41.18 -0.70
CA ILE A 613 -18.78 41.76 -1.86
C ILE A 613 -18.50 43.26 -1.87
N HIS A 614 -17.84 43.75 -2.92
CA HIS A 614 -17.44 45.15 -3.04
C HIS A 614 -18.27 45.86 -4.11
N VAL A 615 -19.10 46.80 -3.68
CA VAL A 615 -19.95 47.61 -4.56
C VAL A 615 -19.37 49.01 -4.70
N THR A 616 -19.07 49.44 -5.92
CA THR A 616 -18.41 50.73 -6.21
C THR A 616 -19.06 51.45 -7.40
N GLY A 617 -18.70 52.71 -7.64
CA GLY A 617 -19.07 53.41 -8.89
C GLY A 617 -20.56 53.67 -9.12
N GLY A 618 -21.41 53.56 -8.09
CA GLY A 618 -22.86 53.65 -8.23
C GLY A 618 -23.54 52.31 -8.56
N GLY A 619 -22.81 51.20 -8.51
CA GLY A 619 -23.35 49.86 -8.68
C GLY A 619 -24.37 49.48 -7.59
N VAL A 620 -25.16 48.44 -7.88
CA VAL A 620 -26.23 47.96 -7.01
C VAL A 620 -26.11 46.46 -6.85
N PHE A 621 -26.06 46.01 -5.60
CA PHE A 621 -26.23 44.60 -5.26
C PHE A 621 -27.57 44.42 -4.54
N THR A 622 -28.41 43.53 -5.07
CA THR A 622 -29.72 43.21 -4.51
C THR A 622 -29.79 41.70 -4.26
N ASN A 623 -30.22 41.30 -3.07
CA ASN A 623 -30.46 39.91 -2.74
C ASN A 623 -31.92 39.71 -2.31
N GLU A 624 -32.72 39.12 -3.18
CA GLU A 624 -34.10 38.69 -2.94
C GLU A 624 -34.23 37.17 -2.75
N GLY A 625 -33.14 36.43 -2.99
CA GLY A 625 -33.02 34.99 -2.78
C GLY A 625 -32.28 34.60 -1.50
N ILE A 626 -31.69 33.40 -1.52
CA ILE A 626 -30.90 32.83 -0.43
C ILE A 626 -29.43 33.14 -0.67
N MET A 627 -28.76 33.68 0.34
CA MET A 627 -27.31 33.77 0.38
C MET A 627 -26.78 32.85 1.49
N VAL A 628 -25.82 31.99 1.15
CA VAL A 628 -25.16 31.06 2.07
C VAL A 628 -23.69 31.44 2.13
N VAL A 629 -23.19 31.75 3.32
CA VAL A 629 -21.75 31.94 3.56
C VAL A 629 -21.27 30.76 4.39
N LYS A 630 -20.32 29.98 3.87
CA LYS A 630 -19.73 28.84 4.57
C LYS A 630 -18.35 29.25 5.10
N GLU A 631 -18.17 29.13 6.42
CA GLU A 631 -16.83 29.01 7.01
C GLU A 631 -16.36 27.57 6.78
N GLU A 632 -15.11 27.40 6.32
CA GLU A 632 -14.44 26.10 6.32
C GLU A 632 -13.69 25.84 7.63
#